data_AF-A0A397FLY9-F1
#
_entry.id   AF-A0A397FLY9-F1
#
_cell.length_a   1.000
_cell.length_b   1.000
_cell.length_c   1.000
_cell.angle_alpha   90.00
_cell.angle_beta   90.00
_cell.angle_gamma   90.00
#
_symmetry.space_group_name_H-M   'P 1'
#
loop_
_entity.id
_entity.type
_entity.pdbx_description
1 polymer ?
#
loop_
_entity_poly.entity_id
_entity_poly.type
_entity_poly.pdbx_seq_one_letter_code
_entity_poly.pdbx_strand_id
1 'polypeptide(L)' 'MSSKIKNIRHFEIHLGKVVDNDPKKKESKVMCDQIRSIDKRKLKEKGGKLTKEQMEEIETMLKRFLVLEEFNYE' A
#
# COMPACT_ATOMS: atom_id res chain seq x y z
N MET A 1 -5.54 -2.25 1.24
CA MET A 1 -5.91 -1.30 0.18
C MET A 1 -7.37 -0.90 0.31
N SER A 2 -7.71 0.34 -0.03
CA SER A 2 -9.08 0.88 0.00
C SER A 2 -9.26 1.91 -1.11
N SER A 3 -10.44 1.96 -1.74
CA SER A 3 -10.78 3.03 -2.70
C SER A 3 -11.35 4.30 -2.04
N LYS A 4 -11.39 4.35 -0.70
CA LYS A 4 -11.77 5.55 0.06
C LYS A 4 -10.56 6.46 0.22
N ILE A 5 -10.35 7.33 -0.76
CA ILE A 5 -9.18 8.21 -0.83
C ILE A 5 -9.32 9.52 -0.03
N LYS A 6 -10.48 9.80 0.57
CA LYS A 6 -10.64 10.97 1.45
C LYS A 6 -9.76 10.81 2.71
N ASN A 7 -9.04 11.86 3.07
CA ASN A 7 -8.16 11.96 4.24
C ASN A 7 -7.12 10.83 4.30
N ILE A 8 -6.05 10.97 3.51
CA ILE A 8 -4.90 10.05 3.53
C ILE A 8 -4.11 10.29 4.81
N ARG A 9 -3.94 9.24 5.61
CA ARG A 9 -3.24 9.28 6.91
C ARG A 9 -1.73 9.11 6.74
N HIS A 10 -0.97 9.34 7.81
CA HIS A 10 0.50 9.28 7.78
C HIS A 10 1.08 7.95 7.30
N PHE A 11 0.40 6.83 7.55
CA PHE A 11 0.83 5.48 7.14
C PHE A 11 0.03 4.95 5.93
N GLU A 12 -0.55 5.86 5.15
CA GLU A 12 -1.28 5.53 3.94
C GLU A 12 -0.64 6.20 2.73
N ILE A 13 -0.58 5.48 1.60
CA ILE A 13 -0.02 5.98 0.35
C ILE A 13 -1.09 5.96 -0.72
N HIS A 14 -1.20 7.05 -1.48
CA HIS A 14 -2.05 7.13 -2.66
C HIS A 14 -1.43 6.32 -3.81
N LEU A 15 -2.18 5.39 -4.39
CA LEU A 15 -1.70 4.52 -5.47
C LEU A 15 -2.33 4.86 -6.83
N GLY A 16 -3.28 5.78 -6.92
CA GLY A 16 -4.02 6.02 -8.15
C GLY A 16 -4.79 4.77 -8.61
N LYS A 17 -4.90 4.57 -9.93
CA LYS A 17 -5.69 3.50 -10.55
C LYS A 17 -4.83 2.26 -10.83
N VAL A 18 -4.58 1.45 -9.79
CA VAL A 18 -3.68 0.27 -9.86
C VAL A 18 -4.39 -1.08 -9.87
N VAL A 19 -5.71 -1.09 -9.71
CA VAL A 19 -6.51 -2.31 -9.74
C VAL A 19 -7.08 -2.52 -11.13
N ASP A 20 -6.47 -3.43 -11.89
CA ASP A 20 -6.83 -3.71 -13.29
C ASP A 20 -8.24 -4.34 -13.37
N ASN A 21 -8.60 -5.15 -12.38
CA ASN A 21 -9.89 -5.85 -12.33
C ASN A 21 -11.02 -4.99 -11.75
N ASP A 22 -10.79 -3.71 -11.41
CA ASP A 22 -11.86 -2.83 -10.95
C ASP A 22 -12.60 -2.25 -12.17
N PRO A 23 -13.87 -2.64 -12.43
CA PRO A 23 -14.64 -2.12 -13.56
C PRO A 23 -14.85 -0.60 -13.50
N LYS A 24 -14.71 0.00 -12.32
CA LYS A 24 -14.86 1.45 -12.11
C LYS A 24 -13.53 2.20 -12.14
N LYS A 25 -12.40 1.50 -12.34
CA LYS A 25 -11.04 2.04 -12.35
C LYS A 25 -10.82 3.08 -11.25
N LYS A 26 -11.21 2.74 -10.01
CA LYS A 26 -11.16 3.69 -8.90
C LYS A 26 -9.73 3.91 -8.45
N GLU A 27 -9.47 5.13 -8.03
CA GLU A 27 -8.26 5.44 -7.29
C GLU A 27 -8.26 4.71 -5.95
N SER A 28 -7.07 4.30 -5.53
CA SER A 28 -6.87 3.47 -4.36
C SER A 28 -5.74 4.01 -3.49
N LYS A 29 -5.79 3.65 -2.22
CA LYS A 29 -4.70 3.85 -1.26
C LYS A 29 -4.30 2.53 -0.60
N VAL A 30 -3.03 2.39 -0.24
CA VAL A 30 -2.54 1.34 0.66
C VAL A 30 -2.47 1.85 2.09
N MET A 31 -2.64 0.93 3.04
CA MET A 31 -2.66 1.20 4.49
C MET A 31 -1.55 0.33 5.08
N CYS A 32 -0.38 0.94 5.34
CA CYS A 32 0.81 0.22 5.80
C CYS A 32 0.65 -0.30 7.24
N ASP A 33 -0.19 0.38 8.03
CA ASP A 33 -0.61 -0.04 9.37
C ASP A 33 -1.50 -1.29 9.39
N GLN A 34 -2.09 -1.66 8.24
CA GLN A 34 -2.95 -2.82 8.07
C GLN A 34 -2.23 -3.99 7.37
N ILE A 35 -0.90 -4.07 7.49
CA ILE A 35 -0.11 -5.18 6.97
C ILE A 35 -0.49 -6.49 7.66
N ARG A 36 -0.55 -7.59 6.89
CA ARG A 36 -0.87 -8.92 7.43
C ARG A 36 -0.23 -10.03 6.60
N SER A 37 0.14 -11.11 7.27
CA SER A 37 0.50 -12.38 6.64
C SER A 37 -0.76 -13.18 6.34
N ILE A 38 -0.91 -13.69 5.12
CA ILE A 38 -2.05 -14.53 4.72
C ILE A 38 -1.57 -15.80 4.04
N ASP A 39 -2.34 -16.88 4.22
CA ASP A 39 -2.15 -18.12 3.46
C ASP A 39 -2.40 -17.89 1.97
N LYS A 40 -1.58 -18.49 1.09
CA LYS A 40 -1.72 -18.42 -0.36
C LYS A 40 -3.08 -18.88 -0.87
N ARG A 41 -3.77 -19.80 -0.16
CA ARG A 41 -5.14 -20.26 -0.48
C ARG A 41 -6.19 -19.14 -0.40
N LYS A 42 -5.91 -18.04 0.31
CA LYS A 42 -6.80 -16.87 0.40
C LYS A 42 -6.66 -15.92 -0.79
N LEU A 43 -5.63 -16.11 -1.62
CA LEU A 43 -5.46 -15.34 -2.85
C LEU A 43 -6.41 -15.88 -3.92
N LYS A 44 -7.13 -14.98 -4.59
CA LYS A 44 -8.04 -15.31 -5.69
C LYS A 44 -7.35 -15.07 -7.02
N GLU A 45 -7.61 -13.91 -7.61
CA GLU A 45 -7.04 -13.46 -8.88
C GLU A 45 -6.00 -12.35 -8.65
N LYS A 46 -5.14 -12.16 -9.64
CA LYS A 46 -4.18 -11.04 -9.65
C LYS A 46 -4.94 -9.74 -9.89
N GLY A 47 -4.92 -8.84 -8.91
CA GLY A 47 -5.65 -7.57 -8.99
C GLY A 47 -4.97 -6.45 -9.79
N GLY A 48 -3.67 -6.55 -10.07
CA GLY A 48 -2.91 -5.55 -10.81
C GLY A 48 -1.41 -5.62 -10.56
N LYS A 49 -0.69 -4.53 -10.85
CA LYS A 49 0.76 -4.40 -10.58
C LYS A 49 1.10 -2.97 -10.15
N LEU A 50 1.95 -2.84 -9.14
CA LEU A 50 2.51 -1.56 -8.70
C LEU A 50 3.76 -1.22 -9.50
N THR A 51 4.00 0.08 -9.72
CA THR A 51 5.25 0.56 -10.31
C THR A 51 6.41 0.40 -9.32
N LYS A 52 7.65 0.52 -9.82
CA LYS A 52 8.84 0.46 -8.98
C LYS A 52 8.85 1.59 -7.94
N GLU A 53 8.52 2.80 -8.38
CA GLU A 53 8.42 4.00 -7.54
C GLU A 53 7.39 3.82 -6.40
N GLN A 54 6.20 3.29 -6.72
CA GLN A 54 5.17 3.00 -5.72
C GLN A 54 5.64 1.95 -4.70
N MET A 55 6.36 0.93 -5.15
CA MET A 55 6.91 -0.11 -4.26
C MET A 55 7.99 0.45 -3.33
N GLU A 56 8.86 1.32 -3.83
CA GLU A 56 9.92 1.97 -3.04
C GLU A 56 9.34 2.89 -1.96
N GLU A 57 8.28 3.64 -2.29
CA GLU A 57 7.55 4.47 -1.32
C GLU A 57 6.90 3.62 -0.21
N ILE A 58 6.26 2.52 -0.59
CA ILE A 58 5.67 1.56 0.36
C ILE A 58 6.74 0.96 1.28
N GLU A 59 7.88 0.56 0.72
CA GLU A 59 8.97 -0.03 1.51
C GLU A 59 9.54 0.96 2.52
N THR A 60 9.78 2.20 2.10
CA THR A 60 10.26 3.28 2.97
C THR A 60 9.27 3.53 4.12
N MET A 61 7.97 3.61 3.80
CA MET A 61 6.95 3.82 4.82
C MET A 61 6.81 2.62 5.78
N LEU A 62 6.95 1.39 5.28
CA LEU A 62 6.93 0.19 6.11
C LEU A 62 8.13 0.13 7.06
N LYS A 63 9.34 0.50 6.59
CA LYS A 63 10.53 0.57 7.46
C LYS A 63 10.33 1.56 8.60
N ARG A 64 9.75 2.73 8.31
CA ARG A 64 9.39 3.73 9.32
C ARG A 64 8.31 3.22 10.28
N PHE A 65 7.25 2.61 9.76
CA PHE A 65 6.15 2.08 10.58
C PHE A 65 6.61 0.95 11.51
N LEU A 66 7.51 0.08 11.04
CA LEU A 66 8.03 -1.05 11.79
C LEU A 66 9.28 -0.72 12.62
N VAL A 67 9.74 0.54 12.59
CA VAL A 67 10.94 1.00 13.32
C VAL A 67 12.18 0.16 12.95
N LEU A 68 12.33 -0.13 11.66
CA LEU A 68 13.46 -0.89 11.12
C LEU A 68 14.62 0.01 10.65
N GLU A 69 14.38 1.32 10.58
CA GLU A 69 15.41 2.33 10.38
C GLU A 69 15.75 2.97 11.73
N GLU A 70 17.04 3.13 12.03
CA GLU A 70 17.49 3.92 13.17
C GLU A 70 17.01 5.37 12.97
N PHE A 71 16.25 5.88 13.93
CA PHE A 71 15.94 7.30 13.98
C PHE A 71 17.24 8.05 14.29
N ASN A 72 17.89 8.61 13.27
CA ASN A 72 18.81 9.71 13.49
C ASN A 72 17.97 10.91 13.93
N TYR A 73 17.76 11.05 15.23
CA TYR A 73 17.34 12.31 15.82
C TYR A 73 18.53 13.26 15.74
N GLU A 74 18.57 14.11 14.70
CA GLU A 74 19.35 15.35 14.73
C GLU A 74 18.64 16.41 15.59
#